data_AF-A0A7W0Z9B5-F1
#
_entry.id   AF-A0A7W0Z9B5-F1
#
_cell.length_a   1.000
_cell.length_b   1.000
_cell.length_c   1.000
_cell.angle_alpha   90.00
_cell.angle_beta   90.00
_cell.angle_gamma   90.00
#
_symmetry.space_group_name_H-M   'P 1'
#
loop_
_entity.id
_entity.type
_entity.pdbx_description
1 polymer ?
#
loop_
_entity_poly.entity_id
_entity_poly.type
_entity_poly.pdbx_seq_one_letter_code
_entity_poly.pdbx_strand_id
1 'polypeptide(L)'
;MLAISGLGARGDLEAPIVPWSNSSTRASPRLARTAGDAVRQELGTVPGQETVPGQLLRLAFPLGIGAQGVFLDREIQAIRFSGSGELPPAGRSVSELDRGHFGVLGRAVLRTVSALDGRGLSSDESPGAYLAGDRQFVPGWSVALVAFALLVPAVVTVADGFARVGRRRRGVGAWILWALAGSLPFLAAYGLLRLLDLVGLVPGMGVAAPPSAEPPTGWSLVLLAAIVLAVAPTWLFGRRALVRRLHGLSRPSDPGAGAAVALVVCVCVVALWWVNPLAALFLVPAVHLWSGAAVAAGSRPGLVLAMAGLVLPLAVGVFWLQRLSLGPLEGLWYGALLVAGGQVQPIGALLGCLLLGAFLSLLAVLTARAGEAASTPPPPSARPRTRGPLSYAGPGSLGGTRSALRR
;
A
#
# COMPACT_ATOMS: atom_id res chain seq x y z
N MET A 1 -20.79 22.80 -0.85
CA MET A 1 -21.33 22.44 0.48
C MET A 1 -20.29 22.72 1.56
N LEU A 2 -20.71 23.25 2.70
CA LEU A 2 -19.85 23.40 3.88
C LEU A 2 -20.40 22.50 4.99
N ALA A 3 -19.59 21.58 5.48
CA ALA A 3 -19.90 20.78 6.66
C ALA A 3 -19.26 21.43 7.89
N ILE A 4 -19.90 21.32 9.04
CA ILE A 4 -19.46 21.94 10.28
C ILE A 4 -19.50 20.88 11.38
N SER A 5 -18.42 20.76 12.15
CA SER A 5 -18.35 19.83 13.28
C SER A 5 -17.53 20.41 14.43
N GLY A 6 -18.04 20.34 15.66
CA GLY A 6 -17.22 20.61 16.85
C GLY A 6 -16.46 21.94 16.85
N LEU A 7 -17.05 23.05 16.33
CA LEU A 7 -16.36 24.34 16.21
C LEU A 7 -15.82 24.89 17.55
N GLY A 8 -16.49 24.55 18.66
CA GLY A 8 -16.06 24.93 20.00
C GLY A 8 -15.29 23.84 20.72
N ALA A 9 -14.68 22.88 20.02
CA ALA A 9 -13.85 21.87 20.68
C ALA A 9 -12.72 22.53 21.49
N ARG A 10 -12.54 22.08 22.73
CA ARG A 10 -11.39 22.44 23.57
C ARG A 10 -10.15 21.65 23.17
N GLY A 11 -8.99 22.26 23.38
CA GLY A 11 -7.68 21.74 22.96
C GLY A 11 -7.09 22.57 21.83
N ASP A 12 -5.92 22.18 21.34
CA ASP A 12 -5.29 22.92 20.24
C ASP A 12 -6.09 22.76 18.95
N LEU A 13 -6.21 23.85 18.18
CA LEU A 13 -6.88 23.82 16.88
C LEU A 13 -6.05 23.00 15.89
N GLU A 14 -6.44 21.75 15.67
CA GLU A 14 -5.80 20.86 14.71
C GLU A 14 -6.54 20.89 13.38
N ALA A 15 -5.82 21.20 12.29
CA ALA A 15 -6.28 21.08 10.90
C ALA A 15 -7.76 21.49 10.70
N PRO A 16 -8.13 22.76 10.93
CA PRO A 16 -9.52 23.18 11.05
C PRO A 16 -10.31 23.08 9.74
N ILE A 17 -9.63 22.72 8.66
CA ILE A 17 -10.16 22.53 7.33
C ILE A 17 -9.88 21.08 6.93
N VAL A 18 -10.94 20.31 6.73
CA VAL A 18 -10.88 18.91 6.30
C VAL A 18 -11.48 18.80 4.89
N PRO A 19 -10.64 18.73 3.84
CA PRO A 19 -11.07 18.69 2.44
C PRO A 19 -11.08 17.28 1.82
N TRP A 20 -11.02 16.22 2.62
CA TRP A 20 -10.68 14.86 2.15
C TRP A 20 -11.91 13.98 1.89
N SER A 21 -11.79 13.12 0.88
CA SER A 21 -12.80 12.13 0.47
C SER A 21 -12.31 10.69 0.65
N ASN A 22 -13.18 9.68 0.42
CA ASN A 22 -12.78 8.27 0.40
C ASN A 22 -12.28 7.83 -0.99
N SER A 23 -12.20 8.76 -1.94
CA SER A 23 -11.57 8.57 -3.24
C SER A 23 -10.25 9.34 -3.32
N SER A 24 -9.49 9.13 -4.40
CA SER A 24 -8.27 9.91 -4.67
C SER A 24 -8.53 11.40 -4.94
N THR A 25 -9.78 11.87 -4.77
CA THR A 25 -10.18 13.26 -4.92
C THR A 25 -10.25 14.01 -3.59
N ARG A 26 -10.25 15.33 -3.66
CA ARG A 26 -10.43 16.24 -2.52
C ARG A 26 -11.17 17.50 -2.97
N ALA A 27 -11.58 18.32 -2.01
CA ALA A 27 -12.21 19.62 -2.28
C ALA A 27 -11.37 20.45 -3.26
N SER A 28 -12.02 21.18 -4.17
CA SER A 28 -11.33 21.94 -5.21
C SER A 28 -10.28 22.89 -4.62
N PRO A 29 -9.14 23.11 -5.33
CA PRO A 29 -8.11 24.06 -4.94
C PRO A 29 -8.65 25.46 -4.63
N ARG A 30 -9.71 25.89 -5.32
CA ARG A 30 -10.35 27.19 -5.09
C ARG A 30 -11.09 27.21 -3.77
N LEU A 31 -11.98 26.23 -3.51
CA LEU A 31 -12.70 26.11 -2.24
C LEU A 31 -11.75 25.97 -1.05
N ALA A 32 -10.73 25.12 -1.18
CA ALA A 32 -9.73 24.91 -0.14
C ALA A 32 -8.92 26.19 0.15
N ARG A 33 -8.55 26.96 -0.88
CA ARG A 33 -7.89 28.27 -0.71
C ARG A 33 -8.80 29.29 -0.06
N THR A 34 -10.05 29.43 -0.50
CA THR A 34 -11.00 30.37 0.09
C THR A 34 -11.22 30.08 1.58
N ALA A 35 -11.41 28.81 1.94
CA ALA A 35 -11.51 28.40 3.34
C ALA A 35 -10.21 28.67 4.11
N GLY A 36 -9.05 28.35 3.51
CA GLY A 36 -7.74 28.59 4.10
C GLY A 36 -7.46 30.06 4.36
N ASP A 37 -7.81 30.93 3.42
CA ASP A 37 -7.64 32.38 3.53
C ASP A 37 -8.58 32.96 4.59
N ALA A 38 -9.82 32.47 4.67
CA ALA A 38 -10.77 32.86 5.71
C ALA A 38 -10.29 32.49 7.12
N VAL A 39 -9.76 31.28 7.30
CA VAL A 39 -9.17 30.84 8.58
C VAL A 39 -7.92 31.65 8.90
N ARG A 40 -7.03 31.85 7.92
CA ARG A 40 -5.80 32.65 8.10
C ARG A 40 -6.12 34.08 8.51
N GLN A 41 -7.22 34.66 8.01
CA GLN A 41 -7.61 36.01 8.36
C GLN A 41 -8.11 36.13 9.81
N GLU A 42 -8.65 35.06 10.40
CA GLU A 42 -9.10 35.03 11.79
C GLU A 42 -8.00 34.61 12.77
N LEU A 43 -7.10 33.71 12.37
CA LEU A 43 -6.07 33.10 13.24
C LEU A 43 -4.64 33.59 12.95
N GLY A 44 -4.43 34.40 11.92
CA GLY A 44 -3.10 34.78 11.40
C GLY A 44 -2.36 33.65 10.65
N THR A 45 -2.70 32.40 10.93
CA THR A 45 -2.13 31.20 10.31
C THR A 45 -3.24 30.17 10.03
N VAL A 46 -2.92 29.10 9.30
CA VAL A 46 -3.81 27.94 9.19
C VAL A 46 -3.15 26.80 9.97
N PRO A 47 -3.61 26.50 11.18
CA PRO A 47 -2.96 25.49 12.01
C PRO A 47 -3.16 24.09 11.43
N GLY A 48 -2.18 23.22 11.63
CA GLY A 48 -2.24 21.81 11.21
C GLY A 48 -2.39 21.59 9.70
N GLN A 49 -1.87 22.48 8.84
CA GLN A 49 -1.85 22.20 7.41
C GLN A 49 -1.03 20.95 7.09
N GLU A 50 -1.57 20.13 6.19
CA GLU A 50 -0.92 18.91 5.77
C GLU A 50 0.34 19.20 4.96
N THR A 51 1.46 18.61 5.37
CA THR A 51 2.70 18.62 4.58
C THR A 51 2.52 17.87 3.27
N VAL A 52 3.28 18.23 2.22
CA VAL A 52 3.21 17.54 0.92
C VAL A 52 3.36 16.00 1.03
N PRO A 53 4.30 15.45 1.84
CA PRO A 53 4.37 14.01 2.08
C PRO A 53 3.10 13.43 2.73
N GLY A 54 2.50 14.14 3.70
CA GLY A 54 1.24 13.73 4.31
C GLY A 54 0.07 13.73 3.32
N GLN A 55 0.04 14.69 2.39
CA GLN A 55 -0.95 14.73 1.30
C GLN A 55 -0.77 13.55 0.33
N LEU A 56 0.47 13.19 0.00
CA LEU A 56 0.77 12.00 -0.82
C LEU A 56 0.30 10.71 -0.14
N LEU A 57 0.60 10.53 1.15
CA LEU A 57 0.18 9.37 1.94
C LEU A 57 -1.35 9.24 2.00
N ARG A 58 -2.05 10.36 2.17
CA ARG A 58 -3.52 10.41 2.11
C ARG A 58 -4.07 10.00 0.76
N LEU A 59 -3.53 10.53 -0.32
CA LEU A 59 -4.03 10.21 -1.65
C LEU A 59 -3.68 8.78 -2.08
N ALA A 60 -2.60 8.20 -1.53
CA ALA A 60 -2.24 6.80 -1.73
C ALA A 60 -3.23 5.83 -1.05
N PHE A 61 -3.78 6.18 0.11
CA PHE A 61 -4.87 5.44 0.74
C PHE A 61 -5.96 6.42 1.22
N PRO A 62 -6.92 6.77 0.34
CA PRO A 62 -7.86 7.84 0.62
C PRO A 62 -8.87 7.44 1.68
N LEU A 63 -8.96 8.25 2.75
CA LEU A 63 -9.99 8.16 3.77
C LEU A 63 -10.49 9.57 4.13
N GLY A 64 -11.80 9.76 4.01
CA GLY A 64 -12.50 11.01 4.30
C GLY A 64 -13.45 10.82 5.47
N ILE A 65 -12.96 11.04 6.70
CA ILE A 65 -13.78 10.92 7.92
C ILE A 65 -14.75 12.10 8.02
N GLY A 66 -16.04 11.80 7.99
CA GLY A 66 -17.13 12.76 8.15
C GLY A 66 -17.93 13.03 6.87
N ALA A 67 -18.97 13.84 7.01
CA ALA A 67 -19.97 14.05 5.96
C ALA A 67 -19.39 14.61 4.65
N GLN A 68 -18.34 15.44 4.72
CA GLN A 68 -17.72 16.01 3.52
C GLN A 68 -17.15 14.96 2.58
N GLY A 69 -16.68 13.82 3.10
CA GLY A 69 -16.12 12.75 2.27
C GLY A 69 -17.19 12.17 1.35
N VAL A 70 -18.40 11.95 1.88
CA VAL A 70 -19.56 11.44 1.12
C VAL A 70 -19.98 12.39 0.01
N PHE A 71 -19.96 13.70 0.26
CA PHE A 71 -20.30 14.68 -0.77
C PHE A 71 -19.23 14.72 -1.86
N LEU A 72 -17.95 14.70 -1.49
CA LEU A 72 -16.85 14.69 -2.45
C LEU A 72 -16.84 13.44 -3.33
N ASP A 73 -17.15 12.28 -2.74
CA ASP A 73 -17.28 11.02 -3.49
C ASP A 73 -18.44 11.04 -4.51
N ARG A 74 -19.40 11.96 -4.35
CA ARG A 74 -20.49 12.22 -5.30
C ARG A 74 -20.23 13.43 -6.19
N GLU A 75 -18.98 13.85 -6.31
CA GLU A 75 -18.54 15.02 -7.08
C GLU A 75 -19.13 16.36 -6.62
N ILE A 76 -19.72 16.39 -5.41
CA ILE A 76 -20.24 17.61 -4.80
C ILE A 76 -19.11 18.25 -4.01
N GLN A 77 -18.70 19.46 -4.44
CA GLN A 77 -17.65 20.23 -3.79
C GLN A 77 -18.00 20.47 -2.31
N ALA A 78 -17.23 19.87 -1.41
CA ALA A 78 -17.45 19.97 0.02
C ALA A 78 -16.16 20.14 0.81
N ILE A 79 -16.25 20.89 1.90
CA ILE A 79 -15.17 21.04 2.88
C ILE A 79 -15.78 21.05 4.28
N ARG A 80 -15.10 20.45 5.25
CA ARG A 80 -15.54 20.46 6.64
C ARG A 80 -14.70 21.41 7.47
N PHE A 81 -15.37 22.29 8.21
CA PHE A 81 -14.77 23.09 9.27
C PHE A 81 -14.88 22.34 10.58
N SER A 82 -13.74 22.18 11.27
CA SER A 82 -13.68 21.43 12.51
C SER A 82 -12.81 22.11 13.56
N GLY A 83 -13.27 22.17 14.82
CA GLY A 83 -12.42 22.63 15.93
C GLY A 83 -11.45 21.56 16.43
N SER A 84 -11.77 20.28 16.22
CA SER A 84 -10.96 19.13 16.65
C SER A 84 -10.30 18.38 15.48
N GLY A 85 -10.25 18.99 14.30
CA GLY A 85 -9.72 18.35 13.10
C GLY A 85 -10.57 17.18 12.60
N GLU A 86 -9.90 16.07 12.25
CA GLU A 86 -10.56 14.94 11.59
C GLU A 86 -11.35 14.04 12.53
N LEU A 87 -10.87 13.87 13.76
CA LEU A 87 -11.50 13.07 14.79
C LEU A 87 -12.49 13.91 15.60
N PRO A 88 -13.54 13.28 16.14
CA PRO A 88 -14.46 13.97 17.04
C PRO A 88 -13.72 14.38 18.32
N PRO A 89 -14.14 15.48 18.98
CA PRO A 89 -13.56 15.87 20.25
C PRO A 89 -13.81 14.79 21.31
N ALA A 90 -12.88 14.65 22.26
CA ALA A 90 -13.00 13.70 23.37
C ALA A 90 -14.20 14.01 24.28
N GLY A 91 -14.54 15.30 24.42
CA GLY A 91 -15.66 15.80 25.22
C GLY A 91 -16.91 16.10 24.38
N ARG A 92 -18.09 15.83 24.95
CA ARG A 92 -19.40 16.12 24.33
C ARG A 92 -20.25 17.10 25.15
N SER A 93 -19.75 17.58 26.28
CA SER A 93 -20.52 18.47 27.15
C SER A 93 -20.46 19.92 26.69
N VAL A 94 -21.56 20.64 26.86
CA VAL A 94 -21.64 22.10 26.62
C VAL A 94 -20.66 22.86 27.54
N SER A 95 -20.38 22.33 28.74
CA SER A 95 -19.40 22.91 29.67
C SER A 95 -17.95 22.81 29.16
N GLU A 96 -17.70 21.96 28.17
CA GLU A 96 -16.40 21.72 27.54
C GLU A 96 -16.20 22.53 26.26
N LEU A 97 -17.15 23.41 25.91
CA LEU A 97 -17.03 24.29 24.76
C LEU A 97 -16.04 25.43 25.01
N ASP A 98 -15.17 25.67 24.04
CA ASP A 98 -14.38 26.89 23.91
C ASP A 98 -15.15 27.90 23.05
N ARG A 99 -15.61 28.98 23.70
CA ARG A 99 -16.35 30.08 23.04
C ARG A 99 -15.46 30.87 22.07
N GLY A 100 -14.16 30.95 22.34
CA GLY A 100 -13.19 31.62 21.48
C GLY A 100 -13.04 30.87 20.15
N HIS A 101 -12.81 29.56 20.20
CA HIS A 101 -12.75 28.72 18.99
C HIS A 101 -14.06 28.77 18.20
N PHE A 102 -15.20 28.66 18.88
CA PHE A 102 -16.50 28.76 18.25
C PHE A 102 -16.67 30.09 17.49
N GLY A 103 -16.31 31.22 18.12
CA GLY A 103 -16.40 32.54 17.51
C GLY A 103 -15.46 32.72 16.32
N VAL A 104 -14.20 32.30 16.47
CA VAL A 104 -13.16 32.39 15.42
C VAL A 104 -13.53 31.54 14.21
N LEU A 105 -13.82 30.25 14.41
CA LEU A 105 -14.16 29.36 13.30
C LEU A 105 -15.53 29.68 12.71
N GLY A 106 -16.50 30.11 13.51
CA GLY A 106 -17.79 30.58 13.03
C GLY A 106 -17.67 31.78 12.08
N ARG A 107 -16.81 32.77 12.43
CA ARG A 107 -16.51 33.89 11.53
C ARG A 107 -15.78 33.42 10.27
N ALA A 108 -14.82 32.49 10.38
CA ALA A 108 -14.15 31.93 9.21
C ALA A 108 -15.13 31.22 8.25
N VAL A 109 -16.11 30.47 8.78
CA VAL A 109 -17.18 29.84 7.99
C VAL A 109 -18.02 30.91 7.28
N LEU A 110 -18.53 31.91 8.01
CA LEU A 110 -19.34 32.99 7.44
C LEU A 110 -18.57 33.77 6.36
N ARG A 111 -17.28 34.02 6.58
CA ARG A 111 -16.39 34.70 5.65
C ARG A 111 -16.16 33.87 4.39
N THR A 112 -16.05 32.54 4.54
CA THR A 112 -15.98 31.60 3.41
C THR A 112 -17.27 31.63 2.60
N VAL A 113 -18.44 31.54 3.23
CA VAL A 113 -19.74 31.63 2.55
C VAL A 113 -19.86 32.96 1.80
N SER A 114 -19.58 34.07 2.48
CA SER A 114 -19.65 35.42 1.88
C SER A 114 -18.72 35.56 0.68
N ALA A 115 -17.52 34.97 0.74
CA ALA A 115 -16.56 34.99 -0.35
C ALA A 115 -17.00 34.11 -1.54
N LEU A 116 -17.70 33.01 -1.28
CA LEU A 116 -18.26 32.13 -2.31
C LEU A 116 -19.48 32.76 -2.98
N ASP A 117 -20.37 33.38 -2.21
CA ASP A 117 -21.54 34.09 -2.74
C ASP A 117 -21.14 35.28 -3.63
N GLY A 118 -20.11 36.03 -3.22
CA GLY A 118 -19.65 37.20 -3.96
C GLY A 118 -18.88 36.89 -5.27
N ARG A 119 -18.37 35.67 -5.44
CA ARG A 119 -17.53 35.29 -6.61
C ARG A 119 -18.10 34.15 -7.45
N GLY A 120 -19.07 33.40 -6.93
CA GLY A 120 -19.54 32.16 -7.53
C GLY A 120 -18.48 31.06 -7.55
N LEU A 121 -18.91 29.80 -7.59
CA LEU A 121 -18.06 28.69 -7.99
C LEU A 121 -18.23 28.53 -9.50
N SER A 122 -17.38 29.16 -10.32
CA SER A 122 -17.34 28.81 -11.74
C SER A 122 -16.90 27.34 -11.87
N SER A 123 -17.56 26.60 -12.76
CA SER A 123 -17.33 25.19 -13.07
C SER A 123 -16.05 24.98 -13.89
N ASP A 124 -14.97 25.69 -13.56
CA ASP A 124 -13.66 25.34 -14.12
C ASP A 124 -13.34 23.93 -13.66
N GLU A 125 -13.05 23.02 -14.60
CA GLU A 125 -12.60 21.65 -14.36
C GLU A 125 -11.34 21.68 -13.49
N SER A 126 -11.53 21.71 -12.18
CA SER A 126 -10.44 21.72 -11.24
C SER A 126 -9.98 20.29 -11.00
N PRO A 127 -8.66 20.01 -10.99
CA PRO A 127 -8.17 18.67 -10.74
C PRO A 127 -8.74 18.13 -9.42
N GLY A 128 -9.45 17.00 -9.48
CA GLY A 128 -10.00 16.34 -8.30
C GLY A 128 -8.90 15.88 -7.34
N ALA A 129 -7.74 15.50 -7.87
CA ALA A 129 -6.55 15.12 -7.11
C ALA A 129 -5.43 16.16 -7.30
N TYR A 130 -4.85 16.67 -6.22
CA TYR A 130 -3.71 17.59 -6.27
C TYR A 130 -2.91 17.62 -4.96
N LEU A 131 -1.64 17.99 -5.07
CA LEU A 131 -0.77 18.35 -3.95
C LEU A 131 -0.70 19.87 -3.85
N ALA A 132 -0.94 20.41 -2.67
CA ALA A 132 -0.80 21.83 -2.39
C ALA A 132 0.51 22.09 -1.63
N GLY A 133 1.34 22.97 -2.18
CA GLY A 133 2.39 23.68 -1.43
C GLY A 133 1.99 25.14 -1.20
N ASP A 134 2.87 25.92 -0.58
CA ASP A 134 2.58 27.31 -0.19
C ASP A 134 2.12 28.22 -1.33
N ARG A 135 2.69 28.05 -2.53
CA ARG A 135 2.36 28.89 -3.71
C ARG A 135 2.11 28.11 -4.99
N GLN A 136 2.16 26.78 -4.94
CA GLN A 136 2.11 25.92 -6.13
C GLN A 136 1.22 24.72 -5.88
N PHE A 137 0.57 24.25 -6.95
CA PHE A 137 -0.23 23.03 -6.92
C PHE A 137 0.31 22.08 -7.97
N VAL A 138 0.54 20.83 -7.57
CA VAL A 138 0.91 19.76 -8.50
C VAL A 138 -0.33 18.91 -8.74
N PRO A 139 -0.86 18.89 -9.98
CA PRO A 139 -2.00 18.04 -10.30
C PRO A 139 -1.68 16.56 -10.11
N GLY A 140 -2.67 15.76 -9.71
CA GLY A 140 -2.52 14.32 -9.51
C GLY A 140 -2.09 13.58 -10.77
N TRP A 141 -2.49 14.05 -11.96
CA TRP A 141 -2.06 13.45 -13.23
C TRP A 141 -0.55 13.55 -13.44
N SER A 142 0.10 14.61 -12.95
CA SER A 142 1.55 14.77 -13.07
C SER A 142 2.28 13.76 -12.20
N VAL A 143 1.77 13.51 -10.98
CA VAL A 143 2.25 12.43 -10.10
C VAL A 143 2.00 11.06 -10.73
N ALA A 144 0.86 10.88 -11.42
CA ALA A 144 0.56 9.65 -12.14
C ALA A 144 1.54 9.37 -13.28
N LEU A 145 1.96 10.39 -14.04
CA LEU A 145 2.99 10.26 -15.07
C LEU A 145 4.35 9.88 -14.48
N VAL A 146 4.72 10.46 -13.33
CA VAL A 146 5.95 10.07 -12.62
C VAL A 146 5.89 8.61 -12.19
N ALA A 147 4.77 8.19 -11.58
CA ALA A 147 4.56 6.79 -11.20
C ALA A 147 4.66 5.86 -12.42
N PHE A 148 4.03 6.23 -13.54
CA PHE A 148 4.10 5.48 -14.80
C PHE A 148 5.54 5.38 -15.32
N ALA A 149 6.26 6.51 -15.41
CA ALA A 149 7.64 6.55 -15.89
C ALA A 149 8.57 5.66 -15.05
N LEU A 150 8.36 5.60 -13.73
CA LEU A 150 9.13 4.71 -12.85
C LEU A 150 8.71 3.24 -12.94
N LEU A 151 7.49 2.93 -13.39
CA LEU A 151 7.02 1.56 -13.62
C LEU A 151 7.55 0.97 -14.93
N VAL A 152 7.72 1.78 -15.98
CA VAL A 152 8.13 1.30 -17.31
C VAL A 152 9.39 0.42 -17.28
N PRO A 153 10.51 0.80 -16.62
CA PRO A 153 11.70 -0.05 -16.55
C PRO A 153 11.44 -1.40 -15.87
N ALA A 154 10.61 -1.42 -14.83
CA ALA A 154 10.22 -2.67 -14.16
C ALA A 154 9.39 -3.56 -15.10
N VAL A 155 8.43 -2.99 -15.83
CA VAL A 155 7.61 -3.73 -16.80
C VAL A 155 8.49 -4.37 -17.87
N VAL A 156 9.41 -3.60 -18.45
CA VAL A 156 10.32 -4.09 -19.50
C VAL A 156 11.23 -5.20 -19.00
N THR A 157 11.84 -5.03 -17.82
CA THR A 157 12.76 -6.03 -17.25
C THR A 157 12.03 -7.33 -16.88
N VAL A 158 10.83 -7.23 -16.30
CA VAL A 158 9.99 -8.39 -15.97
C VAL A 158 9.51 -9.11 -17.23
N ALA A 159 9.05 -8.36 -18.24
CA ALA A 159 8.58 -8.94 -19.51
C ALA A 159 9.71 -9.69 -20.25
N ASP A 160 10.90 -9.10 -20.33
CA ASP A 160 12.06 -9.76 -20.95
C ASP A 160 12.54 -10.97 -20.12
N GLY A 161 12.60 -10.86 -18.79
CA GLY A 161 12.94 -11.98 -17.91
C GLY A 161 11.97 -13.14 -18.06
N PHE A 162 10.67 -12.84 -18.13
CA PHE A 162 9.61 -13.82 -18.35
C PHE A 162 9.71 -14.47 -19.74
N ALA A 163 9.93 -13.68 -20.81
CA ALA A 163 10.13 -14.19 -22.16
C ALA A 163 11.37 -15.12 -22.25
N ARG A 164 12.46 -14.76 -21.58
CA ARG A 164 13.67 -15.61 -21.48
C ARG A 164 13.40 -16.95 -20.82
N VAL A 165 12.56 -17.00 -19.78
CA VAL A 165 12.16 -18.26 -19.15
C VAL A 165 11.21 -19.06 -20.03
N GLY A 166 10.24 -18.40 -20.68
CA GLY A 166 9.27 -19.04 -21.57
C GLY A 166 9.90 -19.75 -22.77
N ARG A 167 10.94 -19.14 -23.37
CA ARG A 167 11.71 -19.77 -24.46
C ARG A 167 12.37 -21.09 -24.07
N ARG A 168 12.60 -21.34 -22.78
CA ARG A 168 13.20 -22.59 -22.26
C ARG A 168 12.17 -23.71 -22.02
N ARG A 169 10.92 -23.56 -22.52
CA ARG A 169 9.82 -24.55 -22.44
C ARG A 169 9.52 -25.08 -21.03
N ARG A 170 9.76 -24.28 -20.00
CA ARG A 170 9.27 -24.58 -18.64
C ARG A 170 7.82 -24.13 -18.57
N GLY A 171 6.90 -24.94 -18.06
CA GLY A 171 5.46 -24.64 -18.03
C GLY A 171 5.16 -23.34 -17.28
N VAL A 172 5.10 -22.22 -18.00
CA VAL A 172 5.04 -20.88 -17.40
C VAL A 172 3.69 -20.61 -16.75
N GLY A 173 2.61 -21.11 -17.36
CA GLY A 173 1.26 -20.99 -16.79
C GLY A 173 1.12 -21.67 -15.42
N ALA A 174 1.76 -22.82 -15.22
CA ALA A 174 1.74 -23.51 -13.93
C ALA A 174 2.43 -22.68 -12.84
N TRP A 175 3.51 -21.96 -13.16
CA TRP A 175 4.19 -21.06 -12.22
C TRP A 175 3.37 -19.79 -11.91
N ILE A 176 2.63 -19.26 -12.89
CA ILE A 176 1.69 -18.14 -12.64
C ILE A 176 0.58 -18.60 -11.70
N LEU A 177 -0.04 -19.76 -11.98
CA LEU A 177 -1.07 -20.33 -11.11
C LEU A 177 -0.52 -20.65 -9.71
N TRP A 178 0.72 -21.12 -9.61
CA TRP A 178 1.40 -21.35 -8.34
C TRP A 178 1.62 -20.05 -7.54
N ALA A 179 1.98 -18.95 -8.21
CA ALA A 179 2.13 -17.65 -7.57
C ALA A 179 0.77 -17.08 -7.12
N LEU A 180 -0.25 -17.17 -7.97
CA LEU A 180 -1.63 -16.77 -7.66
C LEU A 180 -2.25 -17.63 -6.55
N ALA A 181 -1.89 -18.91 -6.45
CA ALA A 181 -2.28 -19.78 -5.34
C ALA A 181 -1.79 -19.27 -3.98
N GLY A 182 -0.73 -18.44 -3.97
CA GLY A 182 -0.28 -17.73 -2.77
C GLY A 182 -1.30 -16.72 -2.24
N SER A 183 -2.22 -16.24 -3.07
CA SER A 183 -3.24 -15.24 -2.72
C SER A 183 -4.51 -15.85 -2.14
N LEU A 184 -4.71 -17.17 -2.28
CA LEU A 184 -5.86 -17.90 -1.74
C LEU A 184 -6.19 -17.59 -0.27
N PRO A 185 -5.25 -17.59 0.68
CA PRO A 185 -5.58 -17.27 2.07
C PRO A 185 -6.15 -15.87 2.26
N PHE A 186 -5.60 -14.88 1.55
CA PHE A 186 -6.05 -13.49 1.65
C PHE A 186 -7.40 -13.31 0.97
N LEU A 187 -7.62 -13.97 -0.17
CA LEU A 187 -8.93 -14.00 -0.83
C LEU A 187 -10.00 -14.68 0.04
N ALA A 188 -9.65 -15.75 0.75
CA ALA A 188 -10.56 -16.41 1.68
C ALA A 188 -10.85 -15.53 2.91
N ALA A 189 -9.85 -14.86 3.46
CA ALA A 189 -10.03 -13.89 4.54
C ALA A 189 -10.94 -12.72 4.12
N TYR A 190 -10.70 -12.17 2.92
CA TYR A 190 -11.54 -11.14 2.32
C TYR A 190 -12.97 -11.65 2.10
N GLY A 191 -13.14 -12.83 1.50
CA GLY A 191 -14.44 -13.44 1.27
C GLY A 191 -15.21 -13.72 2.57
N LEU A 192 -14.53 -14.21 3.61
CA LEU A 192 -15.11 -14.41 4.93
C LEU A 192 -15.53 -13.08 5.55
N LEU A 193 -14.69 -12.05 5.49
CA LEU A 193 -15.04 -10.71 5.98
C LEU A 193 -16.28 -10.15 5.27
N ARG A 194 -16.37 -10.30 3.93
CA ARG A 194 -17.56 -9.93 3.14
C ARG A 194 -18.80 -10.75 3.51
N LEU A 195 -18.63 -12.03 3.84
CA LEU A 195 -19.72 -12.88 4.29
C LEU A 195 -20.22 -12.45 5.68
N LEU A 196 -19.31 -12.14 6.61
CA LEU A 196 -19.65 -11.67 7.95
C LEU A 196 -20.38 -10.31 7.90
N ASP A 197 -19.95 -9.42 7.01
CA ASP A 197 -20.64 -8.17 6.68
C ASP A 197 -22.05 -8.43 6.13
N LEU A 198 -22.19 -9.34 5.16
CA LEU A 198 -23.48 -9.70 4.56
C LEU A 198 -24.48 -10.28 5.58
N VAL A 199 -23.99 -11.04 6.56
CA VAL A 199 -24.81 -11.64 7.64
C VAL A 199 -25.07 -10.61 8.77
N GLY A 200 -24.44 -9.44 8.74
CA GLY A 200 -24.60 -8.40 9.76
C GLY A 200 -23.84 -8.68 11.06
N LEU A 201 -22.84 -9.58 11.04
CA LEU A 201 -21.98 -9.86 12.19
C LEU A 201 -20.88 -8.81 12.38
N VAL A 202 -20.54 -8.09 11.30
CA VAL A 202 -19.66 -6.92 11.32
C VAL A 202 -20.54 -5.69 11.12
N PRO A 203 -20.41 -4.63 11.95
CA PRO A 203 -21.13 -3.39 11.73
C PRO A 203 -20.57 -2.71 10.47
N GLY A 204 -21.22 -2.94 9.34
CA GLY A 204 -20.85 -2.33 8.07
C GLY A 204 -20.94 -0.80 8.16
N MET A 205 -19.81 -0.11 8.07
CA MET A 205 -19.78 1.35 8.06
C MET A 205 -20.15 1.87 6.66
N GLY A 206 -21.42 2.21 6.44
CA GLY A 206 -21.88 2.78 5.16
C GLY A 206 -21.22 4.13 4.81
N VAL A 207 -20.60 4.79 5.80
CA VAL A 207 -19.76 5.98 5.66
C VAL A 207 -18.53 5.80 6.54
N ALA A 208 -17.35 6.20 6.07
CA ALA A 208 -16.13 6.24 6.89
C ALA A 208 -16.35 7.08 8.17
N ALA A 209 -16.56 6.39 9.29
CA ALA A 209 -16.77 6.99 10.60
C ALA A 209 -15.45 7.04 11.38
N PRO A 210 -15.36 7.90 12.41
CA PRO A 210 -14.25 7.89 13.33
C PRO A 210 -14.07 6.50 13.98
N PRO A 211 -12.82 6.02 14.17
CA PRO A 211 -12.59 4.71 14.80
C PRO A 211 -13.23 4.56 16.19
N SER A 212 -13.33 5.67 16.95
CA SER A 212 -13.96 5.69 18.27
C SER A 212 -15.47 5.43 18.25
N ALA A 213 -16.11 5.43 17.08
CA ALA A 213 -17.52 5.06 16.94
C ALA A 213 -17.74 3.54 17.13
N GLU A 214 -16.77 2.71 16.73
CA GLU A 214 -16.84 1.25 16.78
C GLU A 214 -15.53 0.67 17.37
N PRO A 215 -15.26 0.92 18.67
CA PRO A 215 -14.05 0.44 19.32
C PRO A 215 -14.00 -1.09 19.34
N PRO A 216 -12.80 -1.70 19.35
CA PRO A 216 -12.70 -3.15 19.44
C PRO A 216 -13.31 -3.65 20.76
N THR A 217 -14.19 -4.64 20.64
CA THR A 217 -14.83 -5.34 21.76
C THR A 217 -14.32 -6.79 21.83
N GLY A 218 -14.68 -7.54 22.88
CA GLY A 218 -14.37 -8.97 22.93
C GLY A 218 -14.88 -9.75 21.72
N TRP A 219 -16.04 -9.36 21.18
CA TRP A 219 -16.62 -9.94 19.96
C TRP A 219 -15.78 -9.63 18.71
N SER A 220 -15.29 -8.39 18.55
CA SER A 220 -14.45 -8.05 17.41
C SER A 220 -13.14 -8.84 17.41
N LEU A 221 -12.59 -9.15 18.59
CA LEU A 221 -11.40 -10.02 18.70
C LEU A 221 -11.70 -11.45 18.23
N VAL A 222 -12.88 -11.98 18.54
CA VAL A 222 -13.32 -13.29 18.04
C VAL A 222 -13.45 -13.27 16.52
N LEU A 223 -14.01 -12.20 15.94
CA LEU A 223 -14.12 -12.04 14.49
C LEU A 223 -12.74 -11.92 13.81
N LEU A 224 -11.84 -11.11 14.37
CA LEU A 224 -10.46 -11.01 13.87
C LEU A 224 -9.73 -12.36 13.97
N ALA A 225 -9.89 -13.07 15.08
CA ALA A 225 -9.34 -14.40 15.26
C ALA A 225 -9.92 -15.37 14.22
N ALA A 226 -11.22 -15.32 13.93
CA ALA A 226 -11.84 -16.14 12.89
C ALA A 226 -11.28 -15.84 11.49
N ILE A 227 -11.04 -14.57 11.16
CA ILE A 227 -10.42 -14.16 9.89
C ILE A 227 -8.98 -14.68 9.78
N VAL A 228 -8.19 -14.55 10.84
CA VAL A 228 -6.82 -15.08 10.91
C VAL A 228 -6.84 -16.62 10.85
N LEU A 229 -7.78 -17.26 11.52
CA LEU A 229 -7.99 -18.70 11.49
C LEU A 229 -8.50 -19.19 10.13
N ALA A 230 -9.07 -18.35 9.26
CA ALA A 230 -9.39 -18.72 7.88
C ALA A 230 -8.13 -18.74 6.98
N VAL A 231 -7.13 -17.91 7.28
CA VAL A 231 -5.85 -17.83 6.54
C VAL A 231 -5.01 -19.10 6.70
N ALA A 232 -4.89 -19.63 7.91
CA ALA A 232 -4.06 -20.80 8.19
C ALA A 232 -4.49 -22.09 7.43
N PRO A 233 -5.75 -22.55 7.47
CA PRO A 233 -6.19 -23.75 6.78
C PRO A 233 -6.26 -23.57 5.27
N THR A 234 -6.57 -22.37 4.78
CA THR A 234 -6.55 -22.09 3.33
C THR A 234 -5.13 -22.11 2.78
N TRP A 235 -4.16 -21.62 3.55
CA TRP A 235 -2.74 -21.78 3.25
C TRP A 235 -2.28 -23.24 3.33
N LEU A 236 -2.64 -23.96 4.40
CA LEU A 236 -2.13 -25.32 4.65
C LEU A 236 -2.79 -26.37 3.77
N PHE A 237 -4.09 -26.27 3.51
CA PHE A 237 -4.86 -27.27 2.76
C PHE A 237 -5.21 -26.78 1.37
N GLY A 238 -5.77 -25.57 1.25
CA GLY A 238 -6.24 -25.01 -0.02
C GLY A 238 -5.10 -24.82 -1.02
N ARG A 239 -4.07 -24.06 -0.63
CA ARG A 239 -2.88 -23.84 -1.46
C ARG A 239 -2.15 -25.15 -1.75
N ARG A 240 -1.95 -26.03 -0.75
CA ARG A 240 -1.28 -27.33 -0.97
C ARG A 240 -2.07 -28.22 -1.92
N ALA A 241 -3.39 -28.27 -1.83
CA ALA A 241 -4.23 -29.04 -2.74
C ALA A 241 -4.15 -28.49 -4.17
N LEU A 242 -4.23 -27.17 -4.34
CA LEU A 242 -4.12 -26.53 -5.66
C LEU A 242 -2.74 -26.79 -6.28
N VAL A 243 -1.66 -26.56 -5.52
CA VAL A 243 -0.29 -26.78 -6.00
C VAL A 243 -0.03 -28.25 -6.35
N ARG A 244 -0.60 -29.22 -5.60
CA ARG A 244 -0.49 -30.65 -5.95
C ARG A 244 -1.13 -31.00 -7.29
N ARG A 245 -2.14 -30.24 -7.74
CA ARG A 245 -2.79 -30.43 -9.05
C ARG A 245 -1.97 -29.83 -10.20
N LEU A 246 -0.99 -28.98 -9.91
CA LEU A 246 -0.14 -28.36 -10.92
C LEU A 246 0.99 -29.31 -11.30
N HIS A 247 0.83 -30.01 -12.43
CA HIS A 247 1.87 -30.89 -12.97
C HIS A 247 3.04 -30.08 -13.55
N GLY A 248 4.26 -30.64 -13.47
CA GLY A 248 5.46 -30.05 -14.08
C GLY A 248 6.14 -28.96 -13.26
N LEU A 249 5.76 -28.79 -11.99
CA LEU A 249 6.49 -27.94 -11.03
C LEU A 249 7.54 -28.80 -10.31
N SER A 250 8.82 -28.44 -10.43
CA SER A 250 9.90 -29.17 -9.74
C SER A 250 10.11 -28.60 -8.34
N ARG A 251 10.66 -27.39 -8.23
CA ARG A 251 10.94 -26.73 -6.94
C ARG A 251 10.72 -25.22 -7.02
N PRO A 252 10.27 -24.57 -5.92
CA PRO A 252 10.11 -23.11 -5.89
C PRO A 252 11.40 -22.32 -6.13
N SER A 253 12.58 -22.95 -6.03
CA SER A 253 13.87 -22.36 -6.39
C SER A 253 14.03 -22.12 -7.90
N ASP A 254 13.22 -22.79 -8.74
CA ASP A 254 13.29 -22.70 -10.19
C ASP A 254 13.14 -21.24 -10.67
N PRO A 255 13.89 -20.83 -11.71
CA PRO A 255 13.78 -19.49 -12.28
C PRO A 255 12.36 -19.10 -12.74
N GLY A 256 11.52 -20.10 -13.06
CA GLY A 256 10.11 -19.89 -13.43
C GLY A 256 9.25 -19.35 -12.29
N ALA A 257 9.51 -19.77 -11.06
CA ALA A 257 8.77 -19.28 -9.89
C ALA A 257 9.03 -17.78 -9.67
N GLY A 258 10.31 -17.38 -9.70
CA GLY A 258 10.71 -15.98 -9.55
C GLY A 258 10.14 -15.08 -10.66
N ALA A 259 10.23 -15.54 -11.93
CA ALA A 259 9.68 -14.80 -13.06
C ALA A 259 8.15 -14.65 -12.99
N ALA A 260 7.43 -15.69 -12.56
CA ALA A 260 5.98 -15.64 -12.38
C ALA A 260 5.56 -14.69 -11.26
N VAL A 261 6.26 -14.72 -10.11
CA VAL A 261 6.00 -13.79 -9.00
C VAL A 261 6.25 -12.35 -9.43
N ALA A 262 7.38 -12.08 -10.09
CA ALA A 262 7.70 -10.73 -10.60
C ALA A 262 6.64 -10.24 -11.60
N LEU A 263 6.15 -11.11 -12.49
CA LEU A 263 5.06 -10.80 -13.41
C LEU A 263 3.76 -10.46 -12.68
N VAL A 264 3.34 -11.29 -11.72
CA VAL A 264 2.10 -11.05 -10.94
C VAL A 264 2.19 -9.73 -10.19
N VAL A 265 3.29 -9.44 -9.51
CA VAL A 265 3.52 -8.16 -8.81
C VAL A 265 3.43 -7.00 -9.80
N CYS A 266 4.14 -7.08 -10.93
CA CYS A 266 4.16 -6.03 -11.93
C CYS A 266 2.75 -5.75 -12.50
N VAL A 267 2.01 -6.81 -12.88
CA VAL A 267 0.64 -6.69 -13.39
C VAL A 267 -0.29 -6.09 -12.34
N CYS A 268 -0.17 -6.50 -11.08
CA CYS A 268 -1.00 -5.96 -9.99
C CYS A 268 -0.73 -4.47 -9.77
N VAL A 269 0.53 -4.03 -9.79
CA VAL A 269 0.86 -2.60 -9.58
C VAL A 269 0.50 -1.75 -10.80
N VAL A 270 0.62 -2.27 -12.03
CA VAL A 270 0.10 -1.59 -13.23
C VAL A 270 -1.42 -1.49 -13.19
N ALA A 271 -2.13 -2.55 -12.77
CA ALA A 271 -3.57 -2.50 -12.57
C ALA A 271 -3.95 -1.50 -11.47
N LEU A 272 -3.19 -1.44 -10.39
CA LEU A 272 -3.41 -0.46 -9.33
C LEU A 272 -3.16 0.97 -9.84
N TRP A 273 -2.21 1.20 -10.73
CA TRP A 273 -1.95 2.52 -11.31
C TRP A 273 -3.17 3.09 -12.04
N TRP A 274 -3.95 2.24 -12.70
CA TRP A 274 -5.23 2.64 -13.33
C TRP A 274 -6.31 3.03 -12.32
N VAL A 275 -6.32 2.41 -11.14
CA VAL A 275 -7.32 2.64 -10.10
C VAL A 275 -6.93 3.82 -9.21
N ASN A 276 -5.68 3.82 -8.74
CA ASN A 276 -5.08 4.85 -7.92
C ASN A 276 -3.57 4.96 -8.23
N PRO A 277 -3.16 5.92 -9.07
CA PRO A 277 -1.76 6.09 -9.44
C PRO A 277 -0.87 6.52 -8.26
N LEU A 278 -1.45 7.18 -7.24
CA LEU A 278 -0.71 7.54 -6.04
C LEU A 278 -0.46 6.33 -5.16
N ALA A 279 -1.41 5.40 -5.02
CA ALA A 279 -1.17 4.13 -4.35
C ALA A 279 -0.07 3.31 -5.06
N ALA A 280 -0.12 3.27 -6.39
CA ALA A 280 0.89 2.60 -7.20
C ALA A 280 2.29 3.19 -7.02
N LEU A 281 2.42 4.52 -6.89
CA LEU A 281 3.70 5.19 -6.62
C LEU A 281 4.38 4.64 -5.36
N PHE A 282 3.62 4.36 -4.30
CA PHE A 282 4.16 3.80 -3.05
C PHE A 282 4.58 2.32 -3.18
N LEU A 283 4.10 1.62 -4.22
CA LEU A 283 4.49 0.25 -4.55
C LEU A 283 5.58 0.16 -5.62
N VAL A 284 5.94 1.25 -6.30
CA VAL A 284 7.02 1.27 -7.30
C VAL A 284 8.32 0.68 -6.74
N PRO A 285 8.85 1.10 -5.57
CA PRO A 285 10.05 0.50 -5.01
C PRO A 285 9.87 -1.00 -4.73
N ALA A 286 8.68 -1.43 -4.30
CA ALA A 286 8.38 -2.84 -4.07
C ALA A 286 8.50 -3.65 -5.36
N VAL A 287 7.97 -3.16 -6.50
CA VAL A 287 8.10 -3.86 -7.79
C VAL A 287 9.56 -4.05 -8.19
N HIS A 288 10.38 -3.00 -8.09
CA HIS A 288 11.81 -3.06 -8.44
C HIS A 288 12.59 -3.99 -7.50
N LEU A 289 12.37 -3.87 -6.18
CA LEU A 289 13.11 -4.64 -5.20
C LEU A 289 12.66 -6.10 -5.16
N TRP A 290 11.37 -6.38 -5.32
CA TRP A 290 10.84 -7.75 -5.32
C TRP A 290 11.19 -8.50 -6.62
N SER A 291 11.20 -7.81 -7.77
CA SER A 291 11.71 -8.40 -9.01
C SER A 291 13.22 -8.68 -8.92
N GLY A 292 14.00 -7.77 -8.34
CA GLY A 292 15.41 -7.99 -8.02
C GLY A 292 15.62 -9.17 -7.06
N ALA A 293 14.80 -9.27 -6.00
CA ALA A 293 14.83 -10.39 -5.05
C ALA A 293 14.53 -11.73 -5.74
N ALA A 294 13.58 -11.75 -6.67
CA ALA A 294 13.20 -12.95 -7.42
C ALA A 294 14.34 -13.51 -8.27
N VAL A 295 15.27 -12.67 -8.73
CA VAL A 295 16.44 -13.07 -9.54
C VAL A 295 17.76 -13.11 -8.76
N ALA A 296 17.77 -12.69 -7.49
CA ALA A 296 18.97 -12.65 -6.67
C ALA A 296 19.63 -14.03 -6.54
N ALA A 297 20.96 -14.07 -6.68
CA ALA A 297 21.77 -15.29 -6.61
C ALA A 297 21.81 -15.91 -5.20
N GLY A 298 21.58 -15.10 -4.15
CA GLY A 298 21.61 -15.54 -2.75
C GLY A 298 20.31 -15.24 -2.01
N SER A 299 19.98 -16.07 -1.02
CA SER A 299 18.77 -15.92 -0.19
C SER A 299 18.82 -14.68 0.71
N ARG A 300 19.98 -14.37 1.29
CA ARG A 300 20.19 -13.19 2.15
C ARG A 300 19.94 -11.86 1.42
N PRO A 301 20.64 -11.55 0.30
CA PRO A 301 20.36 -10.31 -0.43
C PRO A 301 18.93 -10.29 -0.98
N GLY A 302 18.39 -11.44 -1.40
CA GLY A 302 16.98 -11.53 -1.80
C GLY A 302 16.01 -11.17 -0.67
N LEU A 303 16.25 -11.64 0.55
CA LEU A 303 15.44 -11.30 1.73
C LEU A 303 15.55 -9.81 2.08
N VAL A 304 16.75 -9.24 2.04
CA VAL A 304 16.96 -7.79 2.27
C VAL A 304 16.15 -6.97 1.27
N LEU A 305 16.22 -7.31 -0.02
CA LEU A 305 15.42 -6.64 -1.05
C LEU A 305 13.91 -6.83 -0.85
N ALA A 306 13.48 -8.04 -0.50
CA ALA A 306 12.07 -8.33 -0.21
C ALA A 306 11.53 -7.46 0.94
N MET A 307 12.28 -7.38 2.05
CA MET A 307 11.91 -6.58 3.21
C MET A 307 12.02 -5.07 2.95
N ALA A 308 13.05 -4.62 2.23
CA ALA A 308 13.19 -3.23 1.84
C ALA A 308 12.02 -2.74 0.97
N GLY A 309 11.46 -3.61 0.12
CA GLY A 309 10.26 -3.31 -0.66
C GLY A 309 8.99 -3.06 0.17
N LEU A 310 8.94 -3.48 1.44
CA LEU A 310 7.80 -3.24 2.32
C LEU A 310 7.84 -1.88 3.02
N VAL A 311 8.98 -1.18 3.02
CA VAL A 311 9.15 0.05 3.81
C VAL A 311 8.09 1.10 3.46
N LEU A 312 7.90 1.36 2.17
CA LEU A 312 7.02 2.44 1.72
C LEU A 312 5.52 2.10 1.87
N PRO A 313 5.04 0.88 1.55
CA PRO A 313 3.69 0.45 1.91
C PRO A 313 3.41 0.44 3.41
N LEU A 314 4.36 0.01 4.24
CA LEU A 314 4.20 0.03 5.70
C LEU A 314 4.15 1.46 6.25
N ALA A 315 4.88 2.40 5.65
CA ALA A 315 4.81 3.81 6.02
C ALA A 315 3.40 4.39 5.84
N VAL A 316 2.63 3.95 4.84
CA VAL A 316 1.21 4.33 4.66
C VAL A 316 0.36 3.82 5.83
N GLY A 317 0.56 2.58 6.25
CA GLY A 317 -0.15 2.00 7.40
C GLY A 317 0.20 2.72 8.71
N VAL A 318 1.49 2.94 8.96
CA VAL A 318 1.98 3.66 10.16
C VAL A 318 1.43 5.10 10.20
N PHE A 319 1.42 5.78 9.06
CA PHE A 319 0.83 7.11 8.94
C PHE A 319 -0.63 7.13 9.40
N TRP A 320 -1.45 6.17 8.95
CA TRP A 320 -2.86 6.11 9.36
C TRP A 320 -3.04 5.68 10.82
N LEU A 321 -2.21 4.78 11.34
CA LEU A 321 -2.22 4.43 12.77
C LEU A 321 -1.94 5.66 13.64
N GLN A 322 -0.88 6.41 13.33
CA GLN A 322 -0.52 7.62 14.08
C GLN A 322 -1.61 8.67 13.97
N ARG A 323 -2.10 8.91 12.75
CA ARG A 323 -3.08 9.96 12.49
C ARG A 323 -4.42 9.72 13.14
N LEU A 324 -4.86 8.47 13.17
CA LEU A 324 -6.11 8.08 13.80
C LEU A 324 -5.93 7.75 15.28
N SER A 325 -4.71 7.90 15.80
CA SER A 325 -4.32 7.55 17.17
C SER A 325 -4.69 6.11 17.55
N LEU A 326 -4.49 5.18 16.62
CA LEU A 326 -4.84 3.77 16.77
C LEU A 326 -3.63 2.93 17.17
N GLY A 327 -3.86 2.01 18.11
CA GLY A 327 -2.96 0.88 18.32
C GLY A 327 -2.98 -0.10 17.13
N PRO A 328 -2.00 -1.02 17.01
CA PRO A 328 -1.96 -1.98 15.91
C PRO A 328 -3.23 -2.85 15.79
N LEU A 329 -3.77 -3.29 16.93
CA LEU A 329 -4.97 -4.12 16.98
C LEU A 329 -6.24 -3.34 16.59
N GLU A 330 -6.36 -2.11 17.07
CA GLU A 330 -7.43 -1.18 16.68
C GLU A 330 -7.36 -0.86 15.19
N GLY A 331 -6.16 -0.67 14.65
CA GLY A 331 -5.96 -0.46 13.21
C GLY A 331 -6.34 -1.67 12.36
N LEU A 332 -6.05 -2.90 12.82
CA LEU A 332 -6.51 -4.11 12.13
C LEU A 332 -8.03 -4.23 12.13
N TRP A 333 -8.68 -3.94 13.27
CA TRP A 333 -10.13 -3.91 13.36
C TRP A 333 -10.74 -2.82 12.47
N TYR A 334 -10.21 -1.60 12.53
CA TYR A 334 -10.67 -0.49 11.72
C TYR A 334 -10.48 -0.75 10.22
N GLY A 335 -9.35 -1.34 9.82
CA GLY A 335 -9.13 -1.80 8.45
C GLY A 335 -10.17 -2.83 8.00
N ALA A 336 -10.53 -3.79 8.86
CA ALA A 336 -11.61 -4.74 8.58
C ALA A 336 -12.97 -4.03 8.41
N LEU A 337 -13.27 -3.04 9.24
CA LEU A 337 -14.48 -2.22 9.10
C LEU A 337 -14.51 -1.40 7.81
N LEU A 338 -13.37 -0.86 7.36
CA LEU A 338 -13.28 -0.12 6.10
C LEU A 338 -13.53 -1.04 4.88
N VAL A 339 -13.04 -2.28 4.94
CA VAL A 339 -13.26 -3.27 3.88
C VAL A 339 -14.68 -3.83 3.91
N ALA A 340 -15.25 -4.06 5.10
CA ALA A 340 -16.63 -4.48 5.29
C ALA A 340 -17.62 -3.37 4.87
N GLY A 341 -17.39 -2.13 5.31
CA GLY A 341 -18.20 -0.95 4.97
C GLY A 341 -18.06 -0.46 3.53
N GLY A 342 -17.30 -1.17 2.68
CA GLY A 342 -17.14 -0.81 1.26
C GLY A 342 -16.34 0.46 0.99
N GLN A 343 -15.64 0.98 2.00
CA GLN A 343 -14.79 2.18 1.86
C GLN A 343 -13.52 1.87 1.07
N VAL A 344 -13.04 0.62 1.13
CA VAL A 344 -12.00 0.11 0.22
C VAL A 344 -12.67 -0.44 -1.02
N GLN A 345 -12.33 0.11 -2.18
CA GLN A 345 -12.84 -0.37 -3.47
C GLN A 345 -12.56 -1.87 -3.64
N PRO A 346 -13.52 -2.69 -4.12
CA PRO A 346 -13.33 -4.13 -4.26
C PRO A 346 -12.10 -4.51 -5.08
N ILE A 347 -11.85 -3.78 -6.17
CA ILE A 347 -10.67 -4.01 -7.02
C ILE A 347 -9.37 -3.74 -6.25
N GLY A 348 -9.32 -2.69 -5.43
CA GLY A 348 -8.16 -2.38 -4.58
C GLY A 348 -7.90 -3.46 -3.53
N ALA A 349 -8.97 -3.97 -2.90
CA ALA A 349 -8.88 -5.07 -1.94
C ALA A 349 -8.37 -6.37 -2.60
N LEU A 350 -8.88 -6.70 -3.79
CA LEU A 350 -8.42 -7.85 -4.58
C LEU A 350 -6.95 -7.72 -4.98
N LEU A 351 -6.54 -6.56 -5.49
CA LEU A 351 -5.14 -6.29 -5.84
C LEU A 351 -4.23 -6.37 -4.60
N GLY A 352 -4.67 -5.88 -3.44
CA GLY A 352 -3.97 -6.04 -2.16
C GLY A 352 -3.78 -7.50 -1.77
N CYS A 353 -4.84 -8.31 -1.89
CA CYS A 353 -4.78 -9.76 -1.64
C CYS A 353 -3.81 -10.48 -2.60
N LEU A 354 -3.82 -10.08 -3.88
CA LEU A 354 -2.90 -10.60 -4.89
C LEU A 354 -1.44 -10.24 -4.56
N LEU A 355 -1.16 -8.99 -4.20
CA LEU A 355 0.18 -8.52 -3.82
C LEU A 355 0.70 -9.21 -2.56
N LEU A 356 -0.12 -9.37 -1.53
CA LEU A 356 0.25 -10.11 -0.31
C LEU A 356 0.57 -11.58 -0.63
N GLY A 357 -0.24 -12.23 -1.48
CA GLY A 357 0.01 -13.60 -1.93
C GLY A 357 1.26 -13.74 -2.79
N ALA A 358 1.55 -12.75 -3.65
CA ALA A 358 2.77 -12.70 -4.42
C ALA A 358 4.00 -12.49 -3.53
N PHE A 359 3.90 -11.67 -2.49
CA PHE A 359 4.95 -11.50 -1.49
C PHE A 359 5.23 -12.80 -0.71
N LEU A 360 4.19 -13.52 -0.26
CA LEU A 360 4.38 -14.83 0.37
C LEU A 360 5.00 -15.85 -0.60
N SER A 361 4.64 -15.80 -1.88
CA SER A 361 5.24 -16.64 -2.91
C SER A 361 6.72 -16.29 -3.13
N LEU A 362 7.08 -15.00 -3.10
CA LEU A 362 8.47 -14.55 -3.11
C LEU A 362 9.26 -15.12 -1.92
N LEU A 363 8.70 -15.03 -0.71
CA LEU A 363 9.31 -15.61 0.48
C LEU A 363 9.51 -17.12 0.32
N ALA A 364 8.54 -17.83 -0.23
CA ALA A 364 8.67 -19.26 -0.52
C ALA A 364 9.84 -19.57 -1.48
N VAL A 365 10.01 -18.78 -2.55
CA VAL A 365 11.17 -18.88 -3.47
C VAL A 365 12.49 -18.69 -2.71
N LEU A 366 12.58 -17.64 -1.88
CA LEU A 366 13.78 -17.31 -1.13
C LEU A 366 14.13 -18.37 -0.08
N THR A 367 13.13 -18.91 0.62
CA THR A 367 13.32 -20.02 1.58
C THR A 367 13.79 -21.30 0.91
N ALA A 368 13.25 -21.63 -0.26
CA ALA A 368 13.67 -22.81 -1.02
C ALA A 368 15.14 -22.70 -1.46
N ARG A 369 15.55 -21.52 -1.95
CA ARG A 369 16.96 -21.25 -2.31
C ARG A 369 17.89 -21.31 -1.11
N ALA A 370 17.47 -20.79 0.05
CA ALA A 370 18.26 -20.89 1.28
C ALA A 370 18.52 -22.34 1.68
N GLY A 371 17.48 -23.19 1.59
CA GLY A 371 17.60 -24.63 1.88
C GLY A 371 18.53 -25.36 0.92
N GLU A 372 18.49 -25.05 -0.37
CA GLU A 372 19.39 -25.64 -1.37
C GLU A 372 20.85 -25.22 -1.15
N ALA A 373 21.09 -23.94 -0.83
CA ALA A 373 22.43 -23.45 -0.52
C ALA A 373 23.02 -24.11 0.74
N ALA A 374 22.19 -24.37 1.76
CA ALA A 374 22.61 -25.07 2.97
C ALA A 374 22.86 -26.58 2.74
N SER A 375 22.12 -27.19 1.81
CA SER A 375 22.23 -28.63 1.50
C SER A 375 23.37 -28.95 0.53
N THR A 376 23.90 -27.94 -0.17
CA THR A 376 25.02 -28.12 -1.09
C THR A 376 26.32 -28.06 -0.27
N PRO A 377 27.11 -29.15 -0.18
CA PRO A 377 28.37 -29.11 0.56
C PRO A 377 29.27 -28.03 -0.03
N PRO A 378 30.04 -27.29 0.81
CA PRO A 378 30.96 -26.28 0.30
C PRO A 378 31.85 -26.95 -0.76
N PRO A 379 32.06 -26.29 -1.92
CA PRO A 379 32.92 -26.87 -2.95
C PRO A 379 34.25 -27.24 -2.28
N PRO A 380 34.79 -28.45 -2.49
CA PRO A 380 36.08 -28.83 -1.93
C PRO A 380 37.03 -27.70 -2.29
N SER A 381 37.71 -27.14 -1.29
CA SER A 381 38.54 -25.94 -1.39
C SER A 381 39.37 -26.02 -2.66
N ALA A 382 38.86 -25.41 -3.72
CA ALA A 382 39.50 -25.43 -5.01
C ALA A 382 40.68 -24.51 -4.81
N ARG A 383 41.84 -25.10 -4.46
CA ARG A 383 43.13 -24.42 -4.51
C ARG A 383 43.09 -23.58 -5.78
N PRO A 384 43.29 -22.25 -5.69
CA PRO A 384 43.19 -21.39 -6.86
C PRO A 384 44.11 -22.00 -7.92
N ARG A 385 43.51 -22.59 -8.96
CA ARG A 385 44.25 -22.99 -10.15
C ARG A 385 44.50 -21.68 -10.85
N THR A 386 45.62 -21.04 -10.49
CA THR A 386 46.27 -20.05 -11.32
C THR A 386 46.49 -20.72 -12.67
N ARG A 387 45.57 -20.48 -13.62
CA ARG A 387 45.93 -20.56 -15.02
C ARG A 387 46.99 -19.48 -15.19
N GLY A 388 48.24 -19.91 -15.29
CA GLY A 388 49.30 -19.02 -15.76
C GLY A 388 48.90 -18.40 -17.11
N PRO A 389 49.56 -17.30 -17.51
CA PRO A 389 49.37 -16.72 -18.84
C PRO A 389 49.45 -17.81 -19.91
N LEU A 390 48.76 -17.63 -21.05
CA LEU A 390 48.68 -18.61 -22.15
C LEU A 390 50.05 -19.13 -22.66
N SER A 391 51.14 -18.45 -22.30
CA SER A 391 52.53 -18.84 -22.57
C SER A 391 53.19 -19.75 -21.52
N TYR A 392 52.53 -20.04 -20.39
CA TYR A 392 53.09 -20.88 -19.33
C TYR A 392 52.74 -22.36 -19.56
N ALA A 393 53.65 -23.06 -20.22
CA ALA A 393 53.72 -24.50 -20.28
C ALA A 393 54.11 -25.04 -18.88
N GLY A 394 53.11 -25.31 -18.03
CA GLY A 394 53.34 -25.90 -16.72
C GLY A 394 54.02 -27.28 -16.80
N PRO A 395 54.59 -27.80 -15.69
CA PRO A 395 55.55 -28.91 -15.68
C PRO A 395 55.03 -30.29 -16.11
N GLY A 396 53.82 -30.37 -16.68
CA GLY A 396 53.21 -31.59 -17.20
C GLY A 396 52.78 -31.51 -18.67
N SER A 397 53.24 -30.49 -19.42
CA SER A 397 52.86 -30.29 -20.84
C SER A 397 53.83 -30.88 -21.86
N LEU A 398 54.98 -31.41 -21.42
CA LEU A 398 55.81 -32.31 -22.23
C LEU A 398 55.57 -33.73 -21.72
N GLY A 399 55.08 -34.58 -22.62
CA GLY A 399 54.62 -35.93 -22.30
C GLY A 399 55.67 -36.76 -21.55
N GLY A 400 55.18 -37.47 -20.52
CA GLY A 400 55.69 -38.77 -20.10
C GLY A 400 57.19 -38.87 -19.77
N THR A 401 57.58 -38.47 -18.57
CA THR A 401 58.65 -39.19 -17.85
C THR A 401 58.17 -39.51 -16.43
N ARG A 402 58.15 -40.81 -16.11
CA ARG A 402 57.91 -41.31 -14.76
C ARG A 402 59.09 -40.88 -13.89
N SER A 403 58.86 -39.99 -12.94
CA SER A 403 59.83 -39.72 -11.87
C SER A 403 59.95 -40.97 -11.00
N ALA A 404 61.02 -41.72 -11.22
CA ALA A 404 61.48 -42.77 -10.32
C ALA A 404 62.16 -42.12 -9.11
N LEU A 405 61.39 -41.86 -8.04
CA LEU A 405 61.98 -41.69 -6.72
C LEU A 405 61.14 -42.48 -5.71
N ARG A 406 61.70 -43.63 -5.37
CA ARG A 406 61.32 -44.47 -4.25
C ARG A 406 62.09 -43.96 -3.03
N ARG A 407 61.40 -43.36 -2.08
CA ARG A 407 61.62 -43.51 -0.63
C ARG A 407 60.50 -42.82 0.13
#